data_AF-A0A0J6G205-F1
#
_entry.id   AF-A0A0J6G205-F1
#
_cell.length_a   1.000
_cell.length_b   1.000
_cell.length_c   1.000
_cell.angle_alpha   90.00
_cell.angle_beta   90.00
_cell.angle_gamma   90.00
#
_symmetry.space_group_name_H-M   'P 1'
#
loop_
_entity.id
_entity.type
_entity.pdbx_description
1 polymer ?
#
loop_
_entity_poly.entity_id
_entity_poly.type
_entity_poly.pdbx_seq_one_letter_code
_entity_poly.pdbx_strand_id
1 'polypeptide(L)'
;MGSSAETPTYLHGYSDTEQARLLKQARLLEATLFNQIDYTGARRLLEVGSGVGAQTEVLLRRFPDLHVTGIDLSEAQLQAARDNLQRMPWCQDRYTLQQADAGDLPFQPRSFDAAFLCWVLEHVPSPARVLSEVRRVLAPGSPVYVTEVMNASFLLHPYSPNVWRYWMAFNDFQYDHGGDPFVGAKLGNLLLAGGYRDVSTEIKTLHLDNREPARRKTMIGFWEELLLSAAERLLQAGAVDADTVAGMRREMAQVQSDPDAVFFYSFVQAHATVY
;
A
#
# COMPACT_ATOMS: atom_id res chain seq x y z
N MET A 1 -23.92 26.60 -1.07
CA MET A 1 -24.16 25.42 -1.92
C MET A 1 -22.98 24.49 -1.69
N GLY A 2 -23.21 23.44 -0.90
CA GLY A 2 -22.14 22.54 -0.43
C GLY A 2 -21.67 21.66 -1.58
N SER A 3 -20.38 21.75 -1.90
CA SER A 3 -19.69 20.77 -2.72
C SER A 3 -19.63 19.47 -1.92
N SER A 4 -20.42 18.45 -2.29
CA SER A 4 -20.15 17.08 -1.87
C SER A 4 -18.82 16.69 -2.49
N ALA A 5 -17.75 16.69 -1.69
CA ALA A 5 -16.51 16.05 -2.10
C ALA A 5 -16.84 14.57 -2.34
N GLU A 6 -16.84 14.13 -3.60
CA GLU A 6 -16.89 12.71 -3.91
C GLU A 6 -15.71 12.05 -3.23
N THR A 7 -16.01 11.07 -2.37
CA THR A 7 -14.98 10.28 -1.70
C THR A 7 -14.09 9.63 -2.76
N PRO A 8 -12.75 9.76 -2.68
CA PRO A 8 -11.86 9.12 -3.65
C PRO A 8 -12.19 7.63 -3.69
N THR A 9 -12.61 7.17 -4.87
CA THR A 9 -13.16 5.82 -5.04
C THR A 9 -12.02 4.84 -5.25
N TYR A 10 -11.71 4.04 -4.23
CA TYR A 10 -10.64 3.03 -4.23
C TYR A 10 -10.69 2.12 -5.47
N LEU A 11 -9.55 1.97 -6.15
CA LEU A 11 -9.48 1.43 -7.51
C LEU A 11 -9.78 -0.07 -7.60
N HIS A 12 -9.45 -0.84 -6.55
CA HIS A 12 -9.55 -2.30 -6.54
C HIS A 12 -10.84 -2.84 -5.90
N GLY A 13 -11.71 -1.97 -5.37
CA GLY A 13 -12.98 -2.33 -4.74
C GLY A 13 -12.85 -2.96 -3.34
N TYR A 14 -13.93 -3.56 -2.85
CA TYR A 14 -14.05 -4.07 -1.47
C TYR A 14 -14.56 -5.52 -1.39
N SER A 15 -14.42 -6.31 -2.47
CA SER A 15 -14.92 -7.69 -2.51
C SER A 15 -14.09 -8.64 -1.65
N ASP A 16 -14.67 -9.77 -1.23
CA ASP A 16 -13.93 -10.84 -0.51
C ASP A 16 -12.69 -11.31 -1.28
N THR A 17 -12.76 -11.33 -2.62
CA THR A 17 -11.64 -11.69 -3.49
C THR A 17 -10.51 -10.67 -3.37
N GLU A 18 -10.87 -9.39 -3.36
CA GLU A 18 -9.90 -8.30 -3.17
C GLU A 18 -9.30 -8.32 -1.76
N GLN A 19 -10.10 -8.57 -0.73
CA GLN A 19 -9.62 -8.70 0.65
C GLN A 19 -8.63 -9.87 0.80
N ALA A 20 -8.91 -11.02 0.18
CA ALA A 20 -7.99 -12.15 0.14
C ALA A 20 -6.69 -11.83 -0.62
N ARG A 21 -6.77 -11.06 -1.72
CA ARG A 21 -5.61 -10.58 -2.47
C ARG A 21 -4.71 -9.69 -1.61
N LEU A 22 -5.28 -8.79 -0.80
CA LEU A 22 -4.54 -7.92 0.12
C LEU A 22 -3.77 -8.72 1.19
N LEU A 23 -4.37 -9.76 1.76
CA LEU A 23 -3.68 -10.67 2.68
C LEU A 23 -2.51 -11.41 2.00
N LYS A 24 -2.70 -11.84 0.74
CA LYS A 24 -1.64 -12.46 -0.06
C LYS A 24 -0.51 -11.47 -0.36
N GLN A 25 -0.84 -10.22 -0.70
CA GLN A 25 0.13 -9.14 -0.93
C GLN A 25 1.03 -8.93 0.29
N ALA A 26 0.43 -8.81 1.49
CA ALA A 26 1.19 -8.62 2.73
C ALA A 26 2.19 -9.77 2.96
N ARG A 27 1.75 -11.02 2.80
CA ARG A 27 2.64 -12.20 2.96
C ARG A 27 3.79 -12.24 1.95
N LEU A 28 3.52 -11.91 0.68
CA LEU A 28 4.53 -11.93 -0.38
C LEU A 28 5.58 -10.83 -0.20
N LEU A 29 5.18 -9.70 0.37
CA LEU A 29 6.01 -8.51 0.48
C LEU A 29 6.60 -8.31 1.89
N GLU A 30 6.14 -9.07 2.90
CA GLU A 30 6.53 -8.90 4.30
C GLU A 30 8.05 -8.79 4.49
N ALA A 31 8.80 -9.76 3.95
CA ALA A 31 10.25 -9.81 4.12
C ALA A 31 10.94 -8.58 3.53
N THR A 32 10.47 -8.09 2.39
CA THR A 32 11.04 -6.91 1.72
C THR A 32 10.59 -5.61 2.42
N LEU A 33 9.34 -5.55 2.90
CA LEU A 33 8.75 -4.37 3.52
C LEU A 33 9.32 -4.10 4.92
N PHE A 34 9.47 -5.14 5.75
CA PHE A 34 9.81 -5.03 7.17
C PHE A 34 11.28 -5.31 7.50
N ASN A 35 12.18 -5.52 6.53
CA ASN A 35 13.58 -5.87 6.83
C ASN A 35 14.39 -4.76 7.53
N GLN A 36 13.94 -3.51 7.49
CA GLN A 36 14.60 -2.35 8.12
C GLN A 36 13.66 -1.51 8.96
N ILE A 37 12.44 -2.02 9.22
CA ILE A 37 11.52 -1.35 10.13
C ILE A 37 11.89 -1.76 11.55
N ASP A 38 12.14 -0.76 12.40
CA ASP A 38 12.34 -0.96 13.83
C ASP A 38 11.44 -0.01 14.63
N TYR A 39 10.54 -0.62 15.41
CA TYR A 39 9.69 0.04 16.41
C TYR A 39 10.01 -0.42 17.83
N THR A 40 11.20 -0.96 18.08
CA THR A 40 11.63 -1.37 19.42
C THR A 40 11.54 -0.17 20.37
N GLY A 41 10.82 -0.34 21.49
CA GLY A 41 10.58 0.70 22.49
C GLY A 41 9.35 1.58 22.25
N ALA A 42 8.74 1.54 21.06
CA ALA A 42 7.40 2.11 20.85
C ALA A 42 6.33 1.24 21.54
N ARG A 43 5.18 1.85 21.87
CA ARG A 43 4.07 1.20 22.57
C ARG A 43 2.71 1.50 21.95
N ARG A 44 2.54 2.69 21.37
CA ARG A 44 1.29 3.20 20.80
C ARG A 44 1.57 3.62 19.37
N LEU A 45 1.36 2.68 18.45
CA LEU A 45 1.56 2.90 17.03
C LEU A 45 0.24 3.30 16.36
N LEU A 46 0.26 4.39 15.59
CA LEU A 46 -0.80 4.72 14.64
C LEU A 46 -0.51 4.05 13.29
N GLU A 47 -1.41 3.19 12.84
CA GLU A 47 -1.41 2.68 11.47
C GLU A 47 -2.47 3.43 10.66
N VAL A 48 -2.02 4.13 9.62
CA VAL A 48 -2.92 4.83 8.69
C VAL A 48 -3.20 3.90 7.51
N GLY A 49 -4.48 3.74 7.16
CA GLY A 49 -4.90 2.84 6.08
C GLY A 49 -4.71 1.37 6.45
N SER A 50 -5.26 0.94 7.59
CA SER A 50 -5.09 -0.44 8.07
C SER A 50 -5.75 -1.49 7.16
N GLY A 51 -6.67 -1.07 6.27
CA GLY A 51 -7.32 -1.93 5.30
C GLY A 51 -7.93 -3.17 5.97
N VAL A 52 -7.56 -4.36 5.49
CA VAL A 52 -8.02 -5.65 6.02
C VAL A 52 -7.19 -6.18 7.20
N GLY A 53 -6.39 -5.32 7.83
CA GLY A 53 -5.57 -5.67 9.00
C GLY A 53 -4.32 -6.50 8.68
N ALA A 54 -3.92 -6.55 7.40
CA ALA A 54 -2.84 -7.42 6.95
C ALA A 54 -1.47 -6.98 7.49
N GLN A 55 -1.17 -5.67 7.46
CA GLN A 55 0.07 -5.14 8.02
C GLN A 55 -0.02 -5.01 9.55
N THR A 56 -1.20 -4.73 10.10
CA THR A 56 -1.49 -4.79 11.54
C THR A 56 -1.03 -6.10 12.16
N GLU A 57 -1.37 -7.24 11.54
CA GLU A 57 -0.93 -8.57 12.00
C GLU A 57 0.60 -8.65 12.09
N VAL A 58 1.30 -8.24 11.03
CA VAL A 58 2.76 -8.31 10.96
C VAL A 58 3.40 -7.43 12.02
N LEU A 59 2.91 -6.20 12.19
CA LEU A 59 3.36 -5.26 13.22
C LEU A 59 3.24 -5.88 14.61
N LEU A 60 2.07 -6.43 14.94
CA LEU A 60 1.81 -7.05 16.24
C LEU A 60 2.68 -8.29 16.47
N ARG A 61 2.90 -9.11 15.44
CA ARG A 61 3.77 -10.30 15.55
C ARG A 61 5.24 -9.94 15.73
N ARG A 62 5.74 -8.91 15.03
CA ARG A 62 7.15 -8.50 15.07
C ARG A 62 7.50 -7.69 16.32
N PHE A 63 6.57 -6.88 16.81
CA PHE A 63 6.80 -5.98 17.94
C PHE A 63 5.82 -6.33 19.08
N PRO A 64 6.23 -7.18 20.04
CA PRO A 64 5.32 -7.72 21.06
C PRO A 64 4.76 -6.64 22.00
N ASP A 65 5.46 -5.53 22.19
CA ASP A 65 5.07 -4.45 23.10
C ASP A 65 4.16 -3.39 22.44
N LEU A 66 3.87 -3.51 21.14
CA LEU A 66 2.99 -2.57 20.44
C LEU A 66 1.52 -2.81 20.74
N HIS A 67 0.82 -1.72 20.98
CA HIS A 67 -0.61 -1.55 20.73
C HIS A 67 -0.80 -0.75 19.44
N VAL A 68 -1.51 -1.32 18.46
CA VAL A 68 -1.76 -0.68 17.17
C VAL A 68 -3.14 -0.04 17.14
N THR A 69 -3.22 1.26 16.94
CA THR A 69 -4.46 1.95 16.55
C THR A 69 -4.47 2.06 15.03
N GLY A 70 -5.24 1.21 14.37
CA GLY A 70 -5.43 1.23 12.92
C GLY A 70 -6.64 2.06 12.53
N ILE A 71 -6.47 2.96 11.57
CA ILE A 71 -7.57 3.72 10.97
C ILE A 71 -7.71 3.44 9.48
N ASP A 72 -8.95 3.46 9.00
CA ASP A 72 -9.28 3.37 7.59
C ASP A 72 -10.55 4.18 7.31
N LEU A 73 -10.74 4.64 6.08
CA LEU A 73 -11.94 5.37 5.69
C LEU A 73 -13.13 4.41 5.49
N SER A 74 -12.86 3.14 5.16
CA SER A 74 -13.86 2.12 4.84
C SER A 74 -14.18 1.24 6.05
N GLU A 75 -15.42 1.36 6.57
CA GLU A 75 -15.88 0.47 7.65
C GLU A 75 -15.93 -1.01 7.20
N ALA A 76 -16.15 -1.28 5.91
CA ALA A 76 -16.12 -2.64 5.37
C ALA A 76 -14.72 -3.27 5.48
N GLN A 77 -13.66 -2.50 5.21
CA GLN A 77 -12.28 -2.96 5.39
C GLN A 77 -11.97 -3.19 6.87
N LEU A 78 -12.39 -2.27 7.74
CA LEU A 78 -12.21 -2.42 9.18
C LEU A 78 -12.95 -3.64 9.73
N GLN A 79 -14.13 -3.97 9.22
CA GLN A 79 -14.81 -5.20 9.61
C GLN A 79 -14.03 -6.44 9.20
N ALA A 80 -13.51 -6.49 7.97
CA ALA A 80 -12.64 -7.58 7.53
C ALA A 80 -11.35 -7.67 8.37
N ALA A 81 -10.78 -6.52 8.76
CA ALA A 81 -9.63 -6.47 9.65
C ALA A 81 -9.94 -7.05 11.03
N ARG A 82 -11.10 -6.73 11.63
CA ARG A 82 -11.55 -7.35 12.89
C ARG A 82 -11.65 -8.86 12.74
N ASP A 83 -12.32 -9.34 11.69
CA ASP A 83 -12.51 -10.77 11.45
C ASP A 83 -11.18 -11.51 11.26
N ASN A 84 -10.21 -10.88 10.58
CA ASN A 84 -8.88 -11.45 10.38
C ASN A 84 -8.06 -11.49 11.68
N LEU A 85 -7.99 -10.37 12.40
CA LEU A 85 -7.16 -10.23 13.60
C LEU A 85 -7.71 -11.00 14.80
N GLN A 86 -9.04 -11.12 14.95
CA GLN A 86 -9.67 -11.89 16.02
C GLN A 86 -9.31 -13.39 15.97
N ARG A 87 -9.02 -13.92 14.77
CA ARG A 87 -8.62 -15.33 14.57
C ARG A 87 -7.17 -15.60 15.01
N MET A 88 -6.42 -14.58 15.38
CA MET A 88 -4.99 -14.66 15.71
C MET A 88 -4.78 -14.39 17.20
N PRO A 89 -4.53 -15.42 18.03
CA PRO A 89 -4.44 -15.25 19.48
C PRO A 89 -3.40 -14.22 19.92
N TRP A 90 -2.29 -14.08 19.18
CA TRP A 90 -1.25 -13.10 19.50
C TRP A 90 -1.69 -11.65 19.27
N CYS A 91 -2.74 -11.39 18.49
CA CYS A 91 -3.23 -10.04 18.24
C CYS A 91 -4.22 -9.56 19.32
N GLN A 92 -4.76 -10.46 20.14
CA GLN A 92 -5.82 -10.14 21.10
C GLN A 92 -5.39 -9.02 22.05
N ASP A 93 -6.31 -8.08 22.30
CA ASP A 93 -6.16 -6.92 23.19
C ASP A 93 -5.00 -5.96 22.85
N ARG A 94 -4.37 -6.11 21.68
CA ARG A 94 -3.24 -5.27 21.24
C ARG A 94 -3.56 -4.38 20.04
N TYR A 95 -4.82 -4.27 19.66
CA TYR A 95 -5.22 -3.35 18.60
C TYR A 95 -6.54 -2.65 18.87
N THR A 96 -6.73 -1.52 18.20
CA THR A 96 -7.98 -0.78 18.11
C THR A 96 -8.18 -0.34 16.68
N LEU A 97 -9.36 -0.59 16.12
CA LEU A 97 -9.71 -0.25 14.74
C LEU A 97 -10.82 0.80 14.74
N GLN A 98 -10.58 1.92 14.05
CA GLN A 98 -11.50 3.05 14.03
C GLN A 98 -11.65 3.64 12.63
N GLN A 99 -12.89 3.89 12.22
CA GLN A 99 -13.14 4.62 10.99
C GLN A 99 -12.73 6.09 11.16
N ALA A 100 -11.84 6.58 10.29
CA ALA A 100 -11.41 7.97 10.31
C ALA A 100 -10.85 8.41 8.96
N ASP A 101 -10.99 9.71 8.66
CA ASP A 101 -10.28 10.36 7.58
C ASP A 101 -8.85 10.68 8.03
N ALA A 102 -7.85 10.20 7.29
CA ALA A 102 -6.44 10.46 7.57
C ALA A 102 -6.07 11.94 7.43
N GLY A 103 -6.87 12.74 6.71
CA GLY A 103 -6.74 14.18 6.58
C GLY A 103 -7.34 14.98 7.75
N ASP A 104 -8.04 14.34 8.69
CA ASP A 104 -8.58 14.95 9.90
C ASP A 104 -8.68 13.93 11.04
N LEU A 105 -7.53 13.65 11.68
CA LEU A 105 -7.44 12.54 12.63
C LEU A 105 -8.15 12.88 13.95
N PRO A 106 -9.05 12.00 14.46
CA PRO A 106 -9.85 12.25 15.67
C PRO A 106 -9.08 12.00 16.98
N PHE A 107 -7.77 12.26 16.98
CA PHE A 107 -6.87 12.04 18.11
C PHE A 107 -6.28 13.35 18.62
N GLN A 108 -5.99 13.39 19.91
CA GLN A 108 -5.30 14.53 20.51
C GLN A 108 -3.85 14.61 19.99
N PRO A 109 -3.24 15.80 19.97
CA PRO A 109 -1.83 15.92 19.66
C PRO A 109 -0.97 15.04 20.57
N ARG A 110 0.11 14.46 20.03
CA ARG A 110 1.10 13.67 20.79
C ARG A 110 0.53 12.43 21.52
N SER A 111 -0.50 11.81 20.96
CA SER A 111 -1.12 10.58 21.49
C SER A 111 -0.34 9.31 21.18
N PHE A 112 0.52 9.33 20.15
CA PHE A 112 1.22 8.15 19.64
C PHE A 112 2.74 8.31 19.68
N ASP A 113 3.45 7.20 19.85
CA ASP A 113 4.92 7.15 19.90
C ASP A 113 5.55 6.55 18.64
N ALA A 114 4.75 6.09 17.68
CA ALA A 114 5.19 5.71 16.34
C ALA A 114 4.04 5.80 15.33
N ALA A 115 4.35 5.91 14.04
CA ALA A 115 3.35 5.74 12.97
C ALA A 115 3.85 4.88 11.82
N PHE A 116 2.91 4.23 11.14
CA PHE A 116 3.13 3.39 9.97
C PHE A 116 2.10 3.72 8.88
N LEU A 117 2.58 3.92 7.66
CA LEU A 117 1.77 4.15 6.46
C LEU A 117 2.29 3.24 5.34
N CYS A 118 1.40 2.50 4.67
CA CYS A 118 1.78 1.62 3.58
C CYS A 118 0.70 1.60 2.48
N TRP A 119 1.03 2.10 1.29
CA TRP A 119 0.14 2.19 0.13
C TRP A 119 -1.13 2.99 0.41
N VAL A 120 -0.96 4.18 1.00
CA VAL A 120 -2.07 5.06 1.38
C VAL A 120 -2.01 6.36 0.60
N LEU A 121 -0.84 6.97 0.56
CA LEU A 121 -0.67 8.31 0.00
C LEU A 121 -0.93 8.34 -1.51
N GLU A 122 -0.81 7.20 -2.19
CA GLU A 122 -1.14 7.06 -3.62
C GLU A 122 -2.64 7.20 -3.92
N HIS A 123 -3.51 7.14 -2.90
CA HIS A 123 -4.96 7.16 -3.04
C HIS A 123 -5.61 8.44 -2.50
N VAL A 124 -4.84 9.36 -1.93
CA VAL A 124 -5.37 10.58 -1.30
C VAL A 124 -5.07 11.83 -2.12
N PRO A 125 -6.02 12.79 -2.20
CA PRO A 125 -5.81 14.02 -2.98
C PRO A 125 -4.76 14.95 -2.36
N SER A 126 -4.46 14.81 -1.07
CA SER A 126 -3.46 15.63 -0.39
C SER A 126 -2.59 14.82 0.56
N PRO A 127 -1.50 14.20 0.06
CA PRO A 127 -0.54 13.50 0.91
C PRO A 127 0.06 14.41 2.01
N ALA A 128 0.28 15.69 1.69
CA ALA A 128 0.79 16.67 2.64
C ALA A 128 -0.15 16.90 3.83
N ARG A 129 -1.47 16.90 3.60
CA ARG A 129 -2.46 17.05 4.68
C ARG A 129 -2.44 15.84 5.61
N VAL A 130 -2.41 14.63 5.05
CA VAL A 130 -2.32 13.38 5.83
C VAL A 130 -1.05 13.36 6.68
N LEU A 131 0.12 13.65 6.08
CA LEU A 131 1.38 13.71 6.82
C LEU A 131 1.37 14.81 7.89
N SER A 132 0.72 15.95 7.66
CA SER A 132 0.56 16.98 8.68
C SER A 132 -0.25 16.49 9.89
N GLU A 133 -1.33 15.75 9.67
CA GLU A 133 -2.15 15.20 10.75
C GLU A 133 -1.42 14.08 11.50
N VAL A 134 -0.73 13.19 10.80
CA VAL A 134 0.15 12.18 11.41
C VAL A 134 1.19 12.84 12.31
N ARG A 135 1.88 13.87 11.81
CA ARG A 135 2.85 14.62 12.61
C ARG A 135 2.22 15.25 13.86
N ARG A 136 1.00 15.81 13.75
CA ARG A 136 0.29 16.44 14.86
C ARG A 136 0.03 15.45 16.01
N VAL A 137 -0.38 14.23 15.69
CA VAL A 137 -0.78 13.21 16.69
C VAL A 137 0.41 12.40 17.23
N LEU A 138 1.58 12.48 16.60
CA LEU A 138 2.82 11.90 17.09
C LEU A 138 3.49 12.78 18.17
N ALA A 139 4.06 12.14 19.18
CA ALA A 139 4.95 12.79 20.14
C ALA A 139 6.28 13.21 19.47
N PRO A 140 6.98 14.24 19.98
CA PRO A 140 8.33 14.54 19.55
C PRO A 140 9.28 13.36 19.80
N GLY A 141 10.18 13.08 18.87
CA GLY A 141 11.07 11.92 18.86
C GLY A 141 10.49 10.65 18.25
N SER A 142 9.19 10.63 17.91
CA SER A 142 8.54 9.43 17.38
C SER A 142 8.96 9.11 15.94
N PRO A 143 9.32 7.86 15.62
CA PRO A 143 9.60 7.43 14.26
C PRO A 143 8.30 7.26 13.44
N VAL A 144 8.40 7.52 12.14
CA VAL A 144 7.40 7.18 11.14
C VAL A 144 8.04 6.42 9.99
N TYR A 145 7.37 5.37 9.52
CA TYR A 145 7.71 4.70 8.27
C TYR A 145 6.55 4.88 7.28
N VAL A 146 6.89 5.29 6.06
CA VAL A 146 5.95 5.53 4.96
C VAL A 146 6.42 4.74 3.75
N THR A 147 5.61 3.79 3.29
CA THR A 147 5.94 2.95 2.13
C THR A 147 4.94 3.16 1.01
N GLU A 148 5.40 3.56 -0.17
CA GLU A 148 4.52 3.91 -1.29
C GLU A 148 5.06 3.44 -2.63
N VAL A 149 4.14 3.31 -3.58
CA VAL A 149 4.40 2.81 -4.93
C VAL A 149 5.33 3.72 -5.76
N MET A 150 6.06 3.08 -6.67
CA MET A 150 6.79 3.75 -7.76
C MET A 150 6.48 2.99 -9.06
N ASN A 151 5.27 3.17 -9.59
CA ASN A 151 4.74 2.34 -10.68
C ASN A 151 5.54 2.42 -11.98
N ALA A 152 6.26 3.52 -12.20
CA ALA A 152 7.18 3.68 -13.33
C ALA A 152 8.35 2.68 -13.31
N SER A 153 8.61 2.00 -12.19
CA SER A 153 9.69 1.02 -12.06
C SER A 153 9.33 -0.38 -12.57
N PHE A 154 8.05 -0.65 -12.87
CA PHE A 154 7.60 -1.98 -13.29
C PHE A 154 8.29 -2.41 -14.58
N LEU A 155 8.79 -3.64 -14.61
CA LEU A 155 9.30 -4.29 -15.82
C LEU A 155 8.94 -5.78 -15.79
N LEU A 156 8.57 -6.27 -16.98
CA LEU A 156 8.27 -7.67 -17.23
C LEU A 156 9.04 -8.13 -18.47
N HIS A 157 9.70 -9.28 -18.36
CA HIS A 157 10.36 -9.98 -19.47
C HIS A 157 9.74 -11.38 -19.65
N PRO A 158 9.49 -11.83 -20.90
CA PRO A 158 9.62 -11.10 -22.17
C PRO A 158 8.71 -9.87 -22.26
N TYR A 159 9.03 -8.96 -23.19
CA TYR A 159 8.25 -7.74 -23.39
C TYR A 159 6.81 -8.08 -23.83
N SER A 160 5.85 -7.56 -23.08
CA SER A 160 4.43 -7.86 -23.22
C SER A 160 3.65 -6.57 -23.56
N PRO A 161 3.37 -6.29 -24.85
CA PRO A 161 2.84 -5.00 -25.28
C PRO A 161 1.46 -4.67 -24.71
N ASN A 162 0.56 -5.65 -24.54
CA ASN A 162 -0.75 -5.40 -23.95
C ASN A 162 -0.67 -5.22 -22.44
N VAL A 163 0.23 -5.93 -21.75
CA VAL A 163 0.54 -5.67 -20.33
C VAL A 163 1.01 -4.22 -20.15
N TRP A 164 1.91 -3.75 -21.01
CA TRP A 164 2.43 -2.37 -20.94
C TRP A 164 1.36 -1.32 -21.24
N ARG A 165 0.54 -1.51 -22.28
CA ARG A 165 -0.60 -0.60 -22.57
C ARG A 165 -1.56 -0.53 -21.40
N TYR A 166 -1.92 -1.68 -20.84
CA TYR A 166 -2.79 -1.75 -19.67
C TYR A 166 -2.17 -1.04 -18.47
N TRP A 167 -0.89 -1.29 -18.16
CA TRP A 167 -0.22 -0.69 -17.02
C TRP A 167 -0.11 0.83 -17.12
N MET A 168 0.22 1.36 -18.30
CA MET A 168 0.26 2.80 -18.52
C MET A 168 -1.12 3.43 -18.36
N ALA A 169 -2.15 2.85 -18.98
CA ALA A 169 -3.53 3.32 -18.84
C ALA A 169 -4.04 3.25 -17.38
N PHE A 170 -3.66 2.21 -16.63
CA PHE A 170 -3.96 2.11 -15.20
C PHE A 170 -3.35 3.28 -14.41
N ASN A 171 -2.09 3.62 -14.67
CA ASN A 171 -1.40 4.72 -14.00
C ASN A 171 -2.02 6.08 -14.36
N ASP A 172 -2.29 6.32 -15.63
CA ASP A 172 -2.94 7.55 -16.10
C ASP A 172 -4.32 7.69 -15.47
N PHE A 173 -5.10 6.60 -15.44
CA PHE A 173 -6.40 6.57 -14.79
C PHE A 173 -6.33 6.90 -13.29
N GLN A 174 -5.38 6.31 -12.55
CA GLN A 174 -5.19 6.64 -11.13
C GLN A 174 -4.85 8.12 -10.94
N TYR A 175 -3.96 8.66 -11.78
CA TYR A 175 -3.54 10.06 -11.72
C TYR A 175 -4.71 11.02 -12.00
N ASP A 176 -5.48 10.75 -13.05
CA ASP A 176 -6.64 11.56 -13.45
C ASP A 176 -7.77 11.56 -12.41
N HIS A 177 -7.83 10.54 -11.54
CA HIS A 177 -8.80 10.41 -10.46
C HIS A 177 -8.26 10.88 -9.09
N GLY A 178 -7.20 11.69 -9.09
CA GLY A 178 -6.67 12.35 -7.90
C GLY A 178 -5.77 11.48 -7.02
N GLY A 179 -5.37 10.30 -7.52
CA GLY A 179 -4.30 9.51 -6.94
C GLY A 179 -2.92 9.89 -7.51
N ASP A 180 -1.88 9.21 -7.05
CA ASP A 180 -0.51 9.44 -7.50
C ASP A 180 0.28 8.12 -7.56
N PRO A 181 0.32 7.43 -8.73
CA PRO A 181 1.03 6.15 -8.91
C PRO A 181 2.55 6.27 -8.75
N PHE A 182 3.07 7.48 -8.54
CA PHE A 182 4.49 7.79 -8.45
C PHE A 182 4.86 8.47 -7.12
N VAL A 183 3.96 8.49 -6.14
CA VAL A 183 4.15 9.23 -4.88
C VAL A 183 5.36 8.75 -4.07
N GLY A 184 5.75 7.48 -4.21
CA GLY A 184 6.95 6.92 -3.58
C GLY A 184 8.21 7.73 -3.87
N ALA A 185 8.38 8.19 -5.12
CA ALA A 185 9.53 9.01 -5.52
C ALA A 185 9.55 10.41 -4.87
N LYS A 186 8.44 10.83 -4.26
CA LYS A 186 8.23 12.17 -3.69
C LYS A 186 8.27 12.17 -2.17
N LEU A 187 8.35 11.01 -1.52
CA LEU A 187 8.25 10.86 -0.05
C LEU A 187 9.24 11.73 0.71
N GLY A 188 10.50 11.78 0.29
CA GLY A 188 11.53 12.59 0.96
C GLY A 188 11.15 14.08 0.99
N ASN A 189 10.71 14.63 -0.14
CA ASN A 189 10.28 16.02 -0.24
C ASN A 189 9.01 16.29 0.56
N LEU A 190 8.04 15.37 0.51
CA LEU A 190 6.78 15.49 1.26
C LEU A 190 7.03 15.54 2.77
N LEU A 191 7.90 14.66 3.28
CA LEU A 191 8.25 14.62 4.70
C LEU A 191 9.04 15.87 5.13
N LEU A 192 10.03 16.30 4.36
CA LEU A 192 10.78 17.52 4.65
C LEU A 192 9.89 18.76 4.67
N ALA A 193 9.01 18.90 3.69
CA ALA A 193 8.04 20.00 3.63
C ALA A 193 7.03 19.96 4.79
N GLY A 194 6.67 18.75 5.26
CA GLY A 194 5.82 18.52 6.42
C GLY A 194 6.50 18.79 7.77
N GLY A 195 7.78 19.17 7.80
CA GLY A 195 8.52 19.49 9.01
C GLY A 195 9.03 18.26 9.78
N TYR A 196 9.11 17.10 9.13
CA TYR A 196 9.80 15.93 9.66
C TYR A 196 11.32 16.13 9.60
N ARG A 197 12.06 15.41 10.45
CA ARG A 197 13.53 15.41 10.49
C ARG A 197 14.09 14.01 10.29
N ASP A 198 15.40 13.95 10.13
CA ASP A 198 16.14 12.69 9.96
C ASP A 198 15.56 11.82 8.83
N VAL A 199 15.12 12.50 7.75
CA VAL A 199 14.42 11.87 6.63
C VAL A 199 15.42 11.07 5.80
N SER A 200 15.17 9.77 5.67
CA SER A 200 15.89 8.87 4.79
C SER A 200 14.92 8.10 3.91
N THR A 201 15.30 7.81 2.67
CA THR A 201 14.51 7.00 1.73
C THR A 201 15.33 5.83 1.22
N GLU A 202 14.69 4.67 1.10
CA GLU A 202 15.26 3.48 0.50
C GLU A 202 14.35 2.94 -0.60
N ILE A 203 14.95 2.49 -1.70
CA ILE A 203 14.24 1.81 -2.79
C ILE A 203 14.21 0.32 -2.45
N LYS A 204 13.01 -0.20 -2.21
CA LYS A 204 12.77 -1.62 -1.99
C LYS A 204 12.43 -2.27 -3.32
N THR A 205 13.21 -3.29 -3.71
CA THR A 205 13.11 -3.90 -5.05
C THR A 205 12.69 -5.36 -4.96
N LEU A 206 11.75 -5.73 -5.83
CA LEU A 206 11.42 -7.11 -6.18
C LEU A 206 12.10 -7.39 -7.52
N HIS A 207 13.25 -8.06 -7.51
CA HIS A 207 13.94 -8.50 -8.72
C HIS A 207 13.94 -10.02 -8.74
N LEU A 208 13.02 -10.61 -9.48
CA LEU A 208 12.76 -12.04 -9.51
C LEU A 208 13.02 -12.62 -10.89
N ASP A 209 13.99 -13.52 -10.96
CA ASP A 209 14.44 -14.21 -12.18
C ASP A 209 14.72 -15.69 -11.85
N ASN A 210 15.54 -16.36 -12.67
CA ASN A 210 15.88 -17.77 -12.55
C ASN A 210 16.58 -18.15 -11.23
N ARG A 211 17.03 -17.17 -10.42
CA ARG A 211 17.54 -17.43 -9.06
C ARG A 211 16.44 -17.88 -8.10
N GLU A 212 15.19 -17.46 -8.33
CA GLU A 212 14.04 -17.75 -7.46
C GLU A 212 12.77 -18.10 -8.29
N PRO A 213 12.80 -19.16 -9.13
CA PRO A 213 11.77 -19.40 -10.15
C PRO A 213 10.36 -19.63 -9.56
N ALA A 214 10.25 -20.30 -8.41
CA ALA A 214 8.98 -20.51 -7.73
C ALA A 214 8.36 -19.21 -7.18
N ARG A 215 9.21 -18.33 -6.61
CA ARG A 215 8.79 -17.02 -6.09
C ARG A 215 8.43 -16.09 -7.24
N ARG A 216 9.22 -16.09 -8.32
CA ARG A 216 8.92 -15.36 -9.57
C ARG A 216 7.54 -15.74 -10.11
N LYS A 217 7.27 -17.04 -10.28
CA LYS A 217 5.97 -17.52 -10.79
C LYS A 217 4.81 -17.06 -9.92
N THR A 218 4.95 -17.19 -8.61
CA THR A 218 3.95 -16.72 -7.63
C THR A 218 3.72 -15.21 -7.74
N MET A 219 4.79 -14.42 -7.87
CA MET A 219 4.69 -12.95 -7.99
C MET A 219 4.00 -12.53 -9.30
N ILE A 220 4.35 -13.13 -10.43
CA ILE A 220 3.69 -12.82 -11.72
C ILE A 220 2.19 -13.14 -11.64
N GLY A 221 1.81 -14.27 -11.03
CA GLY A 221 0.40 -14.62 -10.85
C GLY A 221 -0.34 -13.65 -9.92
N PHE A 222 0.29 -13.25 -8.81
CA PHE A 222 -0.25 -12.19 -7.95
C PHE A 222 -0.41 -10.86 -8.70
N TRP A 223 0.57 -10.50 -9.53
CA TRP A 223 0.51 -9.27 -10.32
C TRP A 223 -0.64 -9.29 -11.34
N GLU A 224 -0.89 -10.43 -11.98
CA GLU A 224 -2.04 -10.62 -12.86
C GLU A 224 -3.36 -10.41 -12.12
N GLU A 225 -3.52 -11.01 -10.93
CA GLU A 225 -4.69 -10.81 -10.07
C GLU A 225 -4.89 -9.32 -9.71
N LEU A 226 -3.80 -8.60 -9.40
CA LEU A 226 -3.80 -7.17 -9.10
C LEU A 226 -4.22 -6.34 -10.32
N LEU A 227 -3.68 -6.62 -11.49
CA LEU A 227 -4.06 -5.90 -12.72
C LEU A 227 -5.54 -6.14 -13.01
N LEU A 228 -6.00 -7.39 -12.94
CA LEU A 228 -7.38 -7.76 -13.27
C LEU A 228 -8.42 -7.18 -12.32
N SER A 229 -8.08 -6.86 -11.07
CA SER A 229 -9.06 -6.29 -10.12
C SER A 229 -9.54 -4.89 -10.51
N ALA A 230 -8.78 -4.15 -11.34
CA ALA A 230 -9.18 -2.86 -11.88
C ALA A 230 -9.81 -2.93 -13.30
N ALA A 231 -9.81 -4.11 -13.94
CA ALA A 231 -10.10 -4.23 -15.37
C ALA A 231 -11.52 -3.79 -15.74
N GLU A 232 -12.52 -4.18 -14.95
CA GLU A 232 -13.91 -3.79 -15.19
C GLU A 232 -14.08 -2.27 -15.18
N ARG A 233 -13.46 -1.61 -14.19
CA ARG A 233 -13.56 -0.15 -14.04
C ARG A 233 -12.83 0.59 -15.16
N LEU A 234 -11.65 0.13 -15.56
CA LEU A 234 -10.92 0.72 -16.68
C LEU A 234 -11.66 0.55 -18.01
N LEU A 235 -12.34 -0.60 -18.22
CA LEU A 235 -13.19 -0.84 -19.38
C LEU A 235 -14.42 0.09 -19.39
N GLN A 236 -15.11 0.23 -18.25
CA GLN A 236 -16.26 1.11 -18.10
C GLN A 236 -15.90 2.59 -18.34
N ALA A 237 -14.72 3.00 -17.92
CA ALA A 237 -14.20 4.35 -18.15
C ALA A 237 -13.63 4.56 -19.56
N GLY A 238 -13.51 3.52 -20.37
CA GLY A 238 -12.88 3.59 -21.69
C GLY A 238 -11.36 3.85 -21.65
N ALA A 239 -10.71 3.67 -20.49
CA ALA A 239 -9.27 3.82 -20.34
C ALA A 239 -8.48 2.67 -21.02
N VAL A 240 -9.10 1.50 -21.13
CA VAL A 240 -8.59 0.35 -21.89
C VAL A 240 -9.73 -0.29 -22.69
N ASP A 241 -9.39 -0.98 -23.78
CA ASP A 241 -10.35 -1.78 -24.55
C ASP A 241 -10.30 -3.28 -24.18
N ALA A 242 -11.33 -4.02 -24.61
CA ALA A 242 -11.46 -5.45 -24.31
C ALA A 242 -10.30 -6.28 -24.90
N ASP A 243 -9.77 -5.86 -26.05
CA ASP A 243 -8.65 -6.53 -26.71
C ASP A 243 -7.35 -6.39 -25.91
N THR A 244 -7.10 -5.21 -25.33
CA THR A 244 -5.97 -4.94 -24.45
C THR A 244 -6.07 -5.78 -23.18
N VAL A 245 -7.24 -5.87 -22.55
CA VAL A 245 -7.45 -6.72 -21.35
C VAL A 245 -7.25 -8.19 -21.67
N ALA A 246 -7.83 -8.67 -22.77
CA ALA A 246 -7.67 -10.06 -23.20
C ALA A 246 -6.22 -10.39 -23.60
N GLY A 247 -5.53 -9.44 -24.25
CA GLY A 247 -4.12 -9.53 -24.60
C GLY A 247 -3.22 -9.58 -23.36
N MET A 248 -3.46 -8.69 -22.39
CA MET A 248 -2.75 -8.65 -21.12
C MET A 248 -2.85 -10.00 -20.39
N ARG A 249 -4.06 -10.58 -20.29
CA ARG A 249 -4.26 -11.90 -19.67
C ARG A 249 -3.45 -13.00 -20.37
N ARG A 250 -3.48 -13.04 -21.71
CA ARG A 250 -2.70 -14.05 -22.48
C ARG A 250 -1.19 -13.88 -22.26
N GLU A 251 -0.71 -12.64 -22.30
CA GLU A 251 0.70 -12.32 -22.10
C GLU A 251 1.17 -12.64 -20.68
N MET A 252 0.39 -12.31 -19.64
CA MET A 252 0.70 -12.66 -18.25
C MET A 252 0.81 -14.18 -18.07
N ALA A 253 -0.13 -14.95 -18.62
CA ALA A 253 -0.09 -16.41 -18.56
C ALA A 253 1.12 -17.01 -19.31
N GLN A 254 1.51 -16.42 -20.44
CA GLN A 254 2.71 -16.79 -21.18
C GLN A 254 3.98 -16.51 -20.36
N VAL A 255 4.13 -15.29 -19.85
CA VAL A 255 5.30 -14.89 -19.06
C VAL A 255 5.42 -15.71 -17.77
N GLN A 256 4.30 -16.02 -17.11
CA GLN A 256 4.29 -16.88 -15.92
C GLN A 256 4.85 -18.29 -16.20
N SER A 257 4.67 -18.78 -17.42
CA SER A 257 5.11 -20.11 -17.85
C SER A 257 6.51 -20.12 -18.48
N ASP A 258 7.08 -18.94 -18.74
CA ASP A 258 8.39 -18.79 -19.37
C ASP A 258 9.51 -19.10 -18.35
N PRO A 259 10.43 -20.04 -18.67
CA PRO A 259 11.52 -20.39 -17.78
C PRO A 259 12.49 -19.23 -17.56
N ASP A 260 12.62 -18.29 -18.50
CA ASP A 260 13.57 -17.16 -18.48
C ASP A 260 12.91 -15.82 -18.16
N ALA A 261 11.65 -15.83 -17.73
CA ALA A 261 10.95 -14.61 -17.33
C ALA A 261 11.71 -13.80 -16.27
N VAL A 262 11.53 -12.49 -16.32
CA VAL A 262 11.99 -11.57 -15.28
C VAL A 262 10.82 -10.71 -14.84
N PHE A 263 10.60 -10.66 -13.53
CA PHE A 263 9.70 -9.72 -12.90
C PHE A 263 10.54 -8.71 -12.11
N PHE A 264 10.34 -7.43 -12.38
CA PHE A 264 11.00 -6.34 -11.67
C PHE A 264 9.98 -5.28 -11.26
N TYR A 265 9.98 -4.90 -9.99
CA TYR A 265 9.18 -3.80 -9.47
C TYR A 265 9.86 -3.19 -8.26
N SER A 266 9.82 -1.87 -8.12
CA SER A 266 10.34 -1.15 -6.97
C SER A 266 9.27 -0.25 -6.35
N PHE A 267 9.35 -0.11 -5.03
CA PHE A 267 8.60 0.85 -4.24
C PHE A 267 9.55 1.58 -3.30
N VAL A 268 9.13 2.70 -2.72
CA VAL A 268 9.99 3.53 -1.87
C VAL A 268 9.49 3.45 -0.43
N GLN A 269 10.40 3.21 0.50
CA GLN A 269 10.16 3.33 1.93
C GLN A 269 10.93 4.53 2.45
N ALA A 270 10.24 5.43 3.14
CA ALA A 270 10.84 6.53 3.87
C ALA A 270 10.76 6.25 5.37
N HIS A 271 11.82 6.63 6.07
CA HIS A 271 11.89 6.71 7.53
C HIS A 271 12.17 8.16 7.92
N ALA A 272 11.48 8.65 8.94
CA ALA A 272 11.68 10.00 9.47
C ALA A 272 11.26 10.08 10.94
N THR A 273 11.58 11.21 11.58
CA THR A 273 11.25 11.47 12.99
C THR A 273 10.48 12.77 13.13
N VAL A 274 9.50 12.81 14.05
CA VAL A 274 8.76 14.02 14.40
C VAL A 274 9.52 14.83 15.44
N TYR A 275 9.60 16.16 15.29
CA TYR A 275 10.10 17.11 16.29
C TYR A 275 9.19 18.32 16.43
#